data_AF-A0A926HUI0-F1
#
_entry.id   AF-A0A926HUI0-F1
#
_cell.length_a   1.000
_cell.length_b   1.000
_cell.length_c   1.000
_cell.angle_alpha   90.00
_cell.angle_beta   90.00
_cell.angle_gamma   90.00
#
_symmetry.space_group_name_H-M   'P 1'
#
loop_
_entity.id
_entity.type
_entity.pdbx_description
1 polymer ?
#
loop_
_entity_poly.entity_id
_entity_poly.type
_entity_poly.pdbx_seq_one_letter_code
_entity_poly.pdbx_strand_id
1 'polypeptide(L)'
;MKRVLSLLLALLLAVSLAACGTLPAPETPDTPTDTPTDPPSQNNGAQQGEAPQADPDPTQKPGESSTMLVVYFSATGTTEGVAQTIAEATGADLFEIVPETPYSDADLNYNADCRANDEQQDDAARPAIASDCTVAAWDRYDVIFLGYPIWWGIPPKIMRTFCEQYDWSGKTVVPFCTSGGSGFSSEGLPELTAGAEWLDGRRFRSGLTQEDVTAWLEERGLSSPLSVQSTSTLSVRCGDISIVYELNDSPAARALLAQLPLTLEVEPFGSNEQTFYPPEELPTSDTPDITSATAGTLAYYAPWGDVVMFYGDLSGGSSGVLFELGKAISGTEEIANLSGTITVY
;
A
#
# COMPACT_ATOMS: atom_id res chain seq x y z
N MET A 1 -8.04 28.71 54.58
CA MET A 1 -8.89 29.91 54.62
C MET A 1 -9.45 30.18 53.23
N LYS A 2 -10.77 30.02 53.09
CA LYS A 2 -11.70 30.67 52.15
C LYS A 2 -11.13 31.17 50.81
N ARG A 3 -11.50 30.50 49.71
CA ARG A 3 -12.12 31.13 48.52
C ARG A 3 -13.09 30.15 47.87
N VAL A 4 -14.30 30.10 48.43
CA VAL A 4 -15.50 29.55 47.79
C VAL A 4 -16.15 30.72 47.07
N LEU A 5 -16.29 30.64 45.75
CA LEU A 5 -17.20 31.50 44.98
C LEU A 5 -17.61 30.78 43.70
N SER A 6 -18.93 30.54 43.61
CA SER A 6 -19.72 30.47 42.36
C SER A 6 -19.67 29.19 41.51
N LEU A 7 -20.61 28.27 41.74
CA LEU A 7 -21.88 28.16 40.96
C LEU A 7 -22.55 26.80 41.24
N LEU A 8 -23.54 26.81 42.12
CA LEU A 8 -24.53 25.75 42.34
C LEU A 8 -25.88 26.47 42.43
N LEU A 9 -26.85 26.05 41.62
CA LEU A 9 -28.20 25.66 42.03
C LEU A 9 -29.16 25.78 40.84
N ALA A 10 -29.43 24.63 40.22
CA ALA A 10 -30.47 24.44 39.22
C ALA A 10 -31.86 24.67 39.83
N LEU A 11 -32.73 25.25 39.02
CA LEU A 11 -34.08 25.70 39.32
C LEU A 11 -35.03 24.53 39.65
N LEU A 12 -35.89 24.81 40.64
CA LEU A 12 -36.95 24.00 41.21
C LEU A 12 -38.01 23.44 40.23
N LEU A 13 -38.50 22.22 40.56
CA LEU A 13 -39.88 21.69 40.74
C LEU A 13 -41.04 22.25 39.88
N ALA A 14 -42.15 21.54 39.58
CA ALA A 14 -42.61 20.14 39.62
C ALA A 14 -44.12 20.19 39.24
N VAL A 15 -44.60 19.31 38.35
CA VAL A 15 -46.02 18.88 38.34
C VAL A 15 -46.10 17.37 38.01
N SER A 16 -46.45 16.63 39.04
CA SER A 16 -46.97 15.26 39.18
C SER A 16 -48.39 15.08 38.59
N LEU A 17 -49.04 13.93 38.38
CA LEU A 17 -48.82 12.49 38.56
C LEU A 17 -49.99 11.73 37.84
N ALA A 18 -49.76 10.45 37.55
CA ALA A 18 -50.68 9.30 37.66
C ALA A 18 -51.91 9.12 36.73
N ALA A 19 -51.89 8.00 36.00
CA ALA A 19 -53.07 7.18 35.75
C ALA A 19 -52.70 5.68 35.88
N CYS A 20 -53.08 5.07 37.01
CA CYS A 20 -53.22 3.63 37.17
C CYS A 20 -54.71 3.29 37.12
N GLY A 21 -55.08 2.17 36.51
CA GLY A 21 -56.43 1.61 36.60
C GLY A 21 -56.43 0.10 36.33
N THR A 22 -56.77 -0.67 37.37
CA THR A 22 -57.05 -2.11 37.35
C THR A 22 -58.44 -2.34 37.94
N LEU A 23 -59.14 -3.41 37.49
CA LEU A 23 -60.12 -4.31 38.16
C LEU A 23 -61.25 -4.74 37.18
N PRO A 24 -62.06 -5.80 37.43
CA PRO A 24 -61.76 -7.24 37.44
C PRO A 24 -62.75 -8.09 36.58
N ALA A 25 -62.60 -9.43 36.59
CA ALA A 25 -63.39 -10.44 35.85
C ALA A 25 -64.79 -10.76 36.43
N PRO A 26 -65.61 -11.59 35.73
CA PRO A 26 -66.04 -12.86 36.37
C PRO A 26 -66.13 -14.11 35.43
N GLU A 27 -65.57 -15.21 35.96
CA GLU A 27 -66.00 -16.63 36.08
C GLU A 27 -66.59 -17.50 34.92
N THR A 28 -65.80 -18.55 34.60
CA THR A 28 -65.99 -20.02 34.31
C THR A 28 -67.36 -20.70 34.47
N PRO A 29 -67.65 -21.90 33.87
CA PRO A 29 -66.88 -23.18 33.93
C PRO A 29 -66.88 -24.04 32.63
N ASP A 30 -66.09 -25.10 32.39
CA ASP A 30 -65.87 -26.37 33.12
C ASP A 30 -64.53 -27.06 32.70
N THR A 31 -63.96 -27.88 33.60
CA THR A 31 -62.86 -28.88 33.46
C THR A 31 -63.49 -30.28 33.76
N PRO A 32 -62.89 -31.50 33.58
CA PRO A 32 -61.48 -31.91 33.35
C PRO A 32 -61.28 -33.00 32.24
N THR A 33 -60.06 -33.41 31.84
CA THR A 33 -59.28 -34.50 32.48
C THR A 33 -57.93 -34.78 31.75
N ASP A 34 -56.82 -34.79 32.54
CA ASP A 34 -55.60 -35.65 32.55
C ASP A 34 -54.66 -35.79 31.31
N THR A 35 -53.31 -35.80 31.34
CA THR A 35 -52.19 -35.71 32.32
C THR A 35 -50.86 -35.33 31.53
N PRO A 36 -49.59 -35.40 32.04
CA PRO A 36 -48.62 -34.29 32.00
C PRO A 36 -47.37 -34.49 31.10
N THR A 37 -46.61 -33.41 30.91
CA THR A 37 -45.41 -33.28 30.06
C THR A 37 -44.07 -33.37 30.83
N ASP A 38 -43.06 -33.89 30.12
CA ASP A 38 -41.58 -33.86 30.27
C ASP A 38 -40.85 -34.79 31.26
N PRO A 39 -39.75 -35.45 30.78
CA PRO A 39 -38.38 -34.90 30.91
C PRO A 39 -37.43 -35.29 29.73
N PRO A 40 -36.08 -35.11 29.81
CA PRO A 40 -35.29 -33.89 29.95
C PRO A 40 -34.23 -33.71 28.83
N SER A 41 -33.60 -32.53 28.81
CA SER A 41 -32.43 -32.15 28.02
C SER A 41 -31.24 -33.12 28.06
N GLN A 42 -30.61 -33.33 26.90
CA GLN A 42 -29.19 -33.68 26.78
C GLN A 42 -28.48 -32.74 25.80
N ASN A 43 -27.31 -32.31 26.23
CA ASN A 43 -26.32 -31.50 25.53
C ASN A 43 -25.35 -32.41 24.75
N ASN A 44 -24.59 -31.79 23.83
CA ASN A 44 -23.54 -32.28 22.91
C ASN A 44 -24.07 -32.30 21.46
N GLY A 45 -23.56 -31.53 20.50
CA GLY A 45 -22.27 -30.84 20.39
C GLY A 45 -21.67 -31.23 19.05
N ALA A 46 -21.83 -30.39 18.02
CA ALA A 46 -21.02 -30.40 16.79
C ALA A 46 -21.45 -29.26 15.84
N GLN A 47 -20.44 -28.52 15.38
CA GLN A 47 -20.34 -27.84 14.07
C GLN A 47 -21.19 -26.56 13.84
N GLN A 48 -20.64 -25.43 14.26
CA GLN A 48 -20.77 -24.18 13.51
C GLN A 48 -19.61 -24.10 12.52
N GLY A 49 -19.97 -24.06 11.24
CA GLY A 49 -19.03 -24.06 10.11
C GLY A 49 -18.19 -22.80 10.04
N GLU A 50 -16.94 -23.01 9.59
CA GLU A 50 -15.98 -21.99 9.22
C GLU A 50 -16.59 -20.88 8.33
N ALA A 51 -16.36 -19.64 8.74
CA ALA A 51 -16.27 -18.53 7.81
C ALA A 51 -14.96 -18.69 7.01
N PRO A 52 -14.92 -18.40 5.69
CA PRO A 52 -13.69 -18.55 4.93
C PRO A 52 -12.63 -17.56 5.45
N GLN A 53 -11.60 -18.08 6.09
CA GLN A 53 -10.32 -17.40 6.22
C GLN A 53 -9.77 -17.19 4.80
N ALA A 54 -9.48 -15.94 4.45
CA ALA A 54 -8.66 -15.65 3.29
C ALA A 54 -7.27 -16.24 3.56
N ASP A 55 -6.85 -17.16 2.69
CA ASP A 55 -5.47 -17.63 2.64
C ASP A 55 -4.53 -16.42 2.46
N PRO A 56 -3.36 -16.38 3.13
CA PRO A 56 -2.31 -15.47 2.69
C PRO A 56 -1.87 -15.95 1.30
N ASP A 57 -2.08 -15.13 0.29
CA ASP A 57 -1.65 -15.40 -1.09
C ASP A 57 -0.11 -15.52 -1.10
N PRO A 58 0.46 -16.72 -1.25
CA PRO A 58 1.89 -16.91 -1.34
C PRO A 58 2.22 -16.95 -2.82
N THR A 59 2.27 -15.79 -3.49
CA THR A 59 3.03 -15.53 -4.73
C THR A 59 2.63 -14.19 -5.35
N GLN A 60 3.23 -13.09 -4.90
CA GLN A 60 3.59 -12.06 -5.87
C GLN A 60 4.73 -12.64 -6.73
N LYS A 61 4.37 -13.01 -7.95
CA LYS A 61 5.27 -13.45 -9.00
C LYS A 61 6.23 -12.28 -9.31
N PRO A 62 7.57 -12.50 -9.32
CA PRO A 62 8.52 -11.42 -9.55
C PRO A 62 8.29 -10.76 -10.91
N GLY A 63 8.24 -9.43 -10.94
CA GLY A 63 8.32 -8.68 -12.18
C GLY A 63 9.67 -8.95 -12.85
N GLU A 64 9.66 -9.16 -14.17
CA GLU A 64 10.87 -9.51 -14.95
C GLU A 64 11.86 -8.34 -15.15
N SER A 65 11.83 -7.26 -14.37
CA SER A 65 12.64 -6.06 -14.66
C SER A 65 13.27 -5.32 -13.47
N SER A 66 13.12 -5.76 -12.22
CA SER A 66 13.75 -5.07 -11.08
C SER A 66 15.13 -5.64 -10.78
N THR A 67 16.15 -4.76 -10.71
CA THR A 67 17.50 -5.09 -10.22
C THR A 67 17.65 -4.81 -8.72
N MET A 68 16.55 -4.47 -8.03
CA MET A 68 16.53 -4.11 -6.62
C MET A 68 15.72 -5.13 -5.82
N LEU A 69 16.22 -5.48 -4.64
CA LEU A 69 15.59 -6.43 -3.71
C LEU A 69 15.55 -5.84 -2.30
N VAL A 70 14.39 -5.90 -1.66
CA VAL A 70 14.23 -5.66 -0.23
C VAL A 70 14.20 -7.00 0.49
N VAL A 71 15.28 -7.30 1.22
CA VAL A 71 15.39 -8.45 2.11
C VAL A 71 15.16 -7.98 3.54
N TYR A 72 14.30 -8.63 4.30
CA TYR A 72 14.10 -8.27 5.70
C TYR A 72 13.85 -9.45 6.63
N PHE A 73 14.18 -9.30 7.91
CA PHE A 73 13.68 -10.15 9.01
C PHE A 73 12.75 -9.33 9.91
N SER A 74 11.60 -9.89 10.31
CA SER A 74 10.63 -9.20 11.17
C SER A 74 9.91 -10.19 12.09
N ALA A 75 10.30 -10.22 13.38
CA ALA A 75 9.64 -11.12 14.34
C ALA A 75 8.23 -10.67 14.76
N THR A 76 7.94 -9.36 14.69
CA THR A 76 6.69 -8.76 15.19
C THR A 76 6.03 -7.78 14.22
N GLY A 77 6.37 -7.86 12.93
CA GLY A 77 5.75 -7.04 11.86
C GLY A 77 6.23 -5.58 11.74
N THR A 78 6.99 -5.04 12.69
CA THR A 78 7.41 -3.62 12.62
C THR A 78 8.39 -3.36 11.47
N THR A 79 9.36 -4.26 11.28
CA THR A 79 10.35 -4.14 10.19
C THR A 79 9.72 -4.47 8.84
N GLU A 80 8.80 -5.44 8.82
CA GLU A 80 8.00 -5.80 7.65
C GLU A 80 7.26 -4.60 7.06
N GLY A 81 6.55 -3.82 7.89
CA GLY A 81 5.85 -2.64 7.39
C GLY A 81 6.77 -1.63 6.70
N VAL A 82 7.99 -1.43 7.24
CA VAL A 82 9.00 -0.56 6.60
C VAL A 82 9.51 -1.17 5.29
N ALA A 83 9.75 -2.49 5.27
CA ALA A 83 10.20 -3.20 4.09
C ALA A 83 9.17 -3.13 2.95
N GLN A 84 7.88 -3.29 3.26
CA GLN A 84 6.78 -3.12 2.32
C GLN A 84 6.75 -1.69 1.74
N THR A 85 6.85 -0.66 2.59
CA THR A 85 6.89 0.73 2.10
C THR A 85 8.10 1.00 1.19
N ILE A 86 9.27 0.42 1.50
CA ILE A 86 10.46 0.54 0.62
C ILE A 86 10.22 -0.17 -0.70
N ALA A 87 9.70 -1.40 -0.69
CA ALA A 87 9.40 -2.15 -1.91
C ALA A 87 8.40 -1.41 -2.80
N GLU A 88 7.32 -0.87 -2.21
CA GLU A 88 6.31 -0.06 -2.90
C GLU A 88 6.92 1.22 -3.50
N ALA A 89 7.75 1.94 -2.76
CA ALA A 89 8.38 3.19 -3.23
C ALA A 89 9.44 2.96 -4.32
N THR A 90 10.07 1.78 -4.35
CA THR A 90 11.17 1.46 -5.27
C THR A 90 10.77 0.58 -6.45
N GLY A 91 9.65 -0.14 -6.35
CA GLY A 91 9.35 -1.27 -7.24
C GLY A 91 10.35 -2.43 -7.08
N ALA A 92 11.06 -2.49 -5.96
CA ALA A 92 11.94 -3.62 -5.64
C ALA A 92 11.13 -4.86 -5.30
N ASP A 93 11.68 -6.03 -5.60
CA ASP A 93 11.10 -7.27 -5.10
C ASP A 93 11.21 -7.31 -3.58
N LEU A 94 10.28 -7.99 -2.92
CA LEU A 94 10.25 -8.12 -1.46
C LEU A 94 10.49 -9.57 -1.06
N PHE A 95 11.39 -9.78 -0.09
CA PHE A 95 11.76 -11.10 0.40
C PHE A 95 11.91 -11.10 1.93
N GLU A 96 11.15 -11.97 2.58
CA GLU A 96 11.25 -12.18 4.03
C GLU A 96 12.21 -13.32 4.37
N ILE A 97 13.12 -13.06 5.31
CA ILE A 97 13.96 -14.06 5.97
C ILE A 97 13.10 -14.76 7.03
N VAL A 98 12.63 -15.96 6.72
CA VAL A 98 11.79 -16.76 7.62
C VAL A 98 12.68 -17.74 8.41
N PRO A 99 12.72 -17.68 9.75
CA PRO A 99 13.44 -18.67 10.55
C PRO A 99 12.80 -20.06 10.43
N GLU A 100 13.62 -21.12 10.45
CA GLU A 100 13.12 -22.51 10.48
C GLU A 100 12.21 -22.75 11.70
N THR A 101 12.56 -22.15 12.84
CA THR A 101 11.72 -22.11 14.03
C THR A 101 11.32 -20.66 14.32
N PRO A 102 10.03 -20.28 14.12
CA PRO A 102 9.53 -18.94 14.44
C PRO A 102 9.83 -18.51 15.88
N TYR A 103 10.12 -17.23 16.08
CA TYR A 103 10.33 -16.68 17.42
C TYR A 103 8.99 -16.51 18.13
N SER A 104 8.85 -17.14 19.30
CA SER A 104 7.69 -16.95 20.18
C SER A 104 7.83 -15.72 21.07
N ASP A 105 6.74 -15.32 21.74
CA ASP A 105 6.79 -14.27 22.77
C ASP A 105 7.78 -14.59 23.89
N ALA A 106 7.94 -15.87 24.24
CA ALA A 106 8.91 -16.31 25.23
C ALA A 106 10.35 -16.14 24.74
N ASP A 107 10.60 -16.41 23.46
CA ASP A 107 11.92 -16.25 22.82
C ASP A 107 12.34 -14.78 22.72
N LEU A 108 11.37 -13.86 22.68
CA LEU A 108 11.56 -12.42 22.58
C LEU A 108 11.46 -11.69 23.93
N ASN A 109 11.26 -12.40 25.04
CA ASN A 109 11.17 -11.79 26.36
C ASN A 109 12.55 -11.44 26.92
N TYR A 110 13.09 -10.29 26.52
CA TYR A 110 14.43 -9.83 26.92
C TYR A 110 14.65 -9.68 28.43
N ASN A 111 13.59 -9.66 29.24
CA ASN A 111 13.69 -9.58 30.70
C ASN A 111 13.85 -10.95 31.38
N ALA A 112 13.91 -12.03 30.59
CA ALA A 112 14.09 -13.39 31.05
C ALA A 112 15.27 -14.06 30.34
N ASP A 113 15.54 -15.31 30.73
CA ASP A 113 16.36 -16.21 29.95
C ASP A 113 15.57 -16.59 28.69
N CYS A 114 16.00 -16.14 27.52
CA CYS A 114 15.26 -16.31 26.27
C CYS A 114 16.21 -16.53 25.10
N ARG A 115 15.69 -17.22 24.07
CA ARG A 115 16.45 -17.56 22.86
C ARG A 115 17.10 -16.35 22.19
N ALA A 116 16.41 -15.22 22.08
CA ALA A 116 17.00 -14.03 21.45
C ALA A 116 18.16 -13.44 22.28
N ASN A 117 18.14 -13.58 23.62
CA ASN A 117 19.26 -13.18 24.48
C ASN A 117 20.45 -14.13 24.28
N ASP A 118 20.20 -15.43 24.28
CA ASP A 118 21.23 -16.46 24.10
C ASP A 118 21.92 -16.32 22.75
N GLU A 119 21.14 -16.19 21.68
CA GLU A 119 21.66 -15.97 20.33
C GLU A 119 22.48 -14.69 20.24
N GLN A 120 22.02 -13.57 20.82
CA GLN A 120 22.76 -12.30 20.72
C GLN A 120 24.06 -12.29 21.52
N GLN A 121 24.15 -13.06 22.60
CA GLN A 121 25.37 -13.20 23.42
C GLN A 121 26.41 -14.13 22.79
N ASP A 122 26.00 -15.04 21.90
CA ASP A 122 26.90 -15.94 21.19
C ASP A 122 27.24 -15.41 19.79
N ASP A 123 28.50 -15.02 19.58
CA ASP A 123 28.97 -14.54 18.28
C ASP A 123 28.98 -15.62 17.18
N ALA A 124 29.05 -16.90 17.56
CA ALA A 124 29.00 -18.01 16.65
C ALA A 124 27.56 -18.42 16.27
N ALA A 125 26.54 -17.88 16.94
CA ALA A 125 25.17 -18.27 16.66
C ALA A 125 24.78 -17.98 15.20
N ARG A 126 24.15 -18.99 14.58
CA ARG A 126 23.58 -18.96 13.23
C ARG A 126 22.19 -19.60 13.26
N PRO A 127 21.16 -18.87 13.72
CA PRO A 127 19.79 -19.39 13.71
C PRO A 127 19.42 -19.86 12.30
N ALA A 128 18.81 -21.05 12.21
CA ALA A 128 18.46 -21.65 10.93
C ALA A 128 17.33 -20.87 10.24
N ILE A 129 17.45 -20.76 8.92
CA ILE A 129 16.44 -20.18 8.01
C ILE A 129 15.66 -21.35 7.39
N ALA A 130 14.36 -21.18 7.16
CA ALA A 130 13.52 -22.19 6.53
C ALA A 130 14.10 -22.65 5.18
N SER A 131 14.05 -23.95 4.88
CA SER A 131 14.79 -24.52 3.74
C SER A 131 14.33 -24.02 2.37
N ASP A 132 13.10 -23.55 2.26
CA ASP A 132 12.49 -22.96 1.06
C ASP A 132 12.67 -21.43 1.00
N CYS A 133 13.16 -20.81 2.07
CA CYS A 133 13.48 -19.39 2.15
C CYS A 133 14.85 -19.12 1.47
N THR A 134 14.85 -19.20 0.14
CA THR A 134 16.00 -18.88 -0.71
C THR A 134 15.61 -17.86 -1.78
N VAL A 135 16.49 -16.89 -2.04
CA VAL A 135 16.27 -15.88 -3.07
C VAL A 135 16.56 -16.48 -4.43
N ALA A 136 15.52 -16.65 -5.24
CA ALA A 136 15.68 -17.07 -6.62
C ALA A 136 16.39 -15.99 -7.46
N ALA A 137 17.28 -16.42 -8.36
CA ALA A 137 18.00 -15.54 -9.29
C ALA A 137 18.76 -14.39 -8.61
N TRP A 138 19.40 -14.66 -7.46
CA TRP A 138 20.21 -13.72 -6.68
C TRP A 138 21.15 -12.81 -7.49
N ASP A 139 21.76 -13.34 -8.54
CA ASP A 139 22.72 -12.62 -9.38
C ASP A 139 22.09 -11.47 -10.19
N ARG A 140 20.77 -11.43 -10.34
CA ARG A 140 20.06 -10.36 -11.06
C ARG A 140 19.98 -9.05 -10.28
N TYR A 141 20.20 -9.11 -8.97
CA TYR A 141 20.02 -7.96 -8.09
C TYR A 141 21.34 -7.23 -7.87
N ASP A 142 21.36 -5.95 -8.23
CA ASP A 142 22.49 -5.05 -8.02
C ASP A 142 22.38 -4.34 -6.66
N VAL A 143 21.16 -3.99 -6.23
CA VAL A 143 20.91 -3.25 -4.99
C VAL A 143 20.07 -4.10 -4.04
N ILE A 144 20.56 -4.28 -2.81
CA ILE A 144 19.91 -5.03 -1.75
C ILE A 144 19.62 -4.10 -0.57
N PHE A 145 18.34 -3.80 -0.35
CA PHE A 145 17.89 -3.20 0.91
C PHE A 145 17.85 -4.29 1.97
N LEU A 146 18.58 -4.11 3.08
CA LEU A 146 18.71 -5.14 4.12
C LEU A 146 18.09 -4.68 5.44
N GLY A 147 16.96 -5.25 5.79
CA GLY A 147 16.07 -4.82 6.88
C GLY A 147 16.07 -5.72 8.10
N TYR A 148 16.14 -5.15 9.30
CA TYR A 148 16.06 -5.93 10.54
C TYR A 148 15.63 -5.08 11.75
N PRO A 149 15.04 -5.67 12.81
CA PRO A 149 14.95 -5.02 14.11
C PRO A 149 16.35 -4.91 14.74
N ILE A 150 16.53 -4.00 15.70
CA ILE A 150 17.74 -3.99 16.55
C ILE A 150 17.48 -4.79 17.82
N TRP A 151 18.27 -5.83 18.04
CA TRP A 151 18.26 -6.65 19.26
C TRP A 151 19.58 -6.42 20.01
N TRP A 152 19.51 -5.89 21.23
CA TRP A 152 20.69 -5.57 22.05
C TRP A 152 21.73 -4.66 21.37
N GLY A 153 21.29 -3.75 20.51
CA GLY A 153 22.15 -2.75 19.87
C GLY A 153 22.73 -3.15 18.52
N ILE A 154 22.56 -4.40 18.10
CA ILE A 154 23.06 -4.93 16.82
C ILE A 154 21.96 -5.70 16.06
N PRO A 155 22.18 -6.09 14.80
CA PRO A 155 21.25 -6.95 14.06
C PRO A 155 21.08 -8.34 14.72
N PRO A 156 19.91 -8.99 14.59
CA PRO A 156 19.69 -10.37 15.04
C PRO A 156 20.64 -11.34 14.33
N LYS A 157 21.13 -12.37 15.02
CA LYS A 157 22.10 -13.32 14.42
C LYS A 157 21.58 -14.06 13.19
N ILE A 158 20.26 -14.19 12.97
CA ILE A 158 19.71 -14.76 11.73
C ILE A 158 20.13 -13.99 10.47
N MET A 159 20.39 -12.68 10.61
CA MET A 159 20.93 -11.87 9.51
C MET A 159 22.32 -12.36 9.08
N ARG A 160 23.13 -12.87 10.00
CA ARG A 160 24.44 -13.46 9.69
C ARG A 160 24.28 -14.75 8.89
N THR A 161 23.33 -15.61 9.30
CA THR A 161 22.98 -16.82 8.55
C THR A 161 22.59 -16.46 7.11
N PHE A 162 21.77 -15.43 6.91
CA PHE A 162 21.39 -14.98 5.57
C PHE A 162 22.59 -14.46 4.77
N CYS A 163 23.40 -13.56 5.36
CA CYS A 163 24.55 -12.98 4.66
C CYS A 163 25.55 -14.04 4.18
N GLU A 164 25.74 -15.12 4.94
CA GLU A 164 26.67 -16.21 4.59
C GLU A 164 26.17 -17.13 3.46
N GLN A 165 24.90 -17.04 3.04
CA GLN A 165 24.32 -17.90 2.01
C GLN A 165 24.62 -17.46 0.57
N TYR A 166 25.10 -16.23 0.37
CA TYR A 166 25.15 -15.59 -0.94
C TYR A 166 26.50 -14.94 -1.25
N ASP A 167 26.83 -14.82 -2.54
CA ASP A 167 27.95 -14.01 -3.02
C ASP A 167 27.51 -12.54 -3.17
N TRP A 168 28.19 -11.65 -2.46
CA TRP A 168 27.85 -10.22 -2.41
C TRP A 168 28.70 -9.38 -3.38
N SER A 169 29.58 -10.01 -4.14
CA SER A 169 30.48 -9.34 -5.09
C SER A 169 29.71 -8.47 -6.08
N GLY A 170 30.04 -7.17 -6.11
CA GLY A 170 29.44 -6.22 -7.05
C GLY A 170 28.05 -5.72 -6.67
N LYS A 171 27.54 -6.07 -5.48
CA LYS A 171 26.24 -5.61 -4.99
C LYS A 171 26.38 -4.35 -4.13
N THR A 172 25.36 -3.52 -4.14
CA THR A 172 25.20 -2.38 -3.23
C THR A 172 24.23 -2.76 -2.11
N VAL A 173 24.64 -2.59 -0.86
CA VAL A 173 23.82 -2.88 0.33
C VAL A 173 23.34 -1.58 0.95
N VAL A 174 22.02 -1.50 1.17
CA VAL A 174 21.33 -0.35 1.77
C VAL A 174 20.66 -0.82 3.06
N PRO A 175 21.35 -0.77 4.20
CA PRO A 175 20.80 -1.30 5.44
C PRO A 175 19.74 -0.37 6.02
N PHE A 176 18.67 -0.96 6.56
CA PHE A 176 17.70 -0.24 7.36
C PHE A 176 17.31 -1.03 8.59
N CYS A 177 16.90 -0.35 9.65
CA CYS A 177 16.49 -1.04 10.86
C CYS A 177 15.36 -0.35 11.61
N THR A 178 14.68 -1.11 12.47
CA THR A 178 13.68 -0.58 13.42
C THR A 178 14.13 -0.87 14.85
N SER A 179 13.75 -0.03 15.81
CA SER A 179 14.07 -0.30 17.23
C SER A 179 13.15 0.45 18.19
N GLY A 180 13.03 -0.07 19.42
CA GLY A 180 12.34 0.61 20.52
C GLY A 180 13.10 1.82 21.12
N GLY A 181 14.36 2.06 20.76
CA GLY A 181 15.11 3.20 21.31
C GLY A 181 16.58 3.31 20.86
N SER A 182 17.21 2.19 20.52
CA SER A 182 18.59 2.14 20.03
C SER A 182 18.82 2.97 18.76
N GLY A 183 20.09 3.29 18.49
CA GLY A 183 20.52 3.89 17.21
C GLY A 183 20.48 2.89 16.06
N PHE A 184 20.86 3.37 14.87
CA PHE A 184 21.15 2.49 13.74
C PHE A 184 22.42 1.66 14.02
N SER A 185 22.44 0.40 13.58
CA SER A 185 23.62 -0.45 13.60
C SER A 185 23.55 -1.48 12.47
N SER A 186 24.70 -1.79 11.87
CA SER A 186 24.91 -2.90 10.94
C SER A 186 26.03 -3.82 11.41
N GLU A 187 26.41 -3.73 12.68
CA GLU A 187 27.58 -4.42 13.23
C GLU A 187 27.60 -5.92 12.90
N GLY A 188 28.73 -6.37 12.35
CA GLY A 188 28.95 -7.78 12.03
C GLY A 188 28.46 -8.24 10.65
N LEU A 189 27.67 -7.44 9.93
CA LEU A 189 27.15 -7.80 8.61
C LEU A 189 28.11 -7.43 7.46
N PRO A 190 28.78 -6.25 7.47
CA PRO A 190 29.76 -5.91 6.44
C PRO A 190 30.90 -6.93 6.31
N GLU A 191 31.36 -7.53 7.42
CA GLU A 191 32.44 -8.53 7.37
C GLU A 191 32.00 -9.85 6.71
N LEU A 192 30.70 -10.14 6.69
CA LEU A 192 30.13 -11.36 6.10
C LEU A 192 29.69 -11.17 4.64
N THR A 193 29.74 -9.95 4.13
CA THR A 193 29.26 -9.57 2.80
C THR A 193 30.40 -9.01 1.95
N ALA A 194 31.54 -9.72 1.98
CA ALA A 194 32.73 -9.32 1.25
C ALA A 194 32.42 -9.12 -0.24
N GLY A 195 32.88 -7.99 -0.79
CA GLY A 195 32.64 -7.63 -2.19
C GLY A 195 31.41 -6.75 -2.44
N ALA A 196 30.56 -6.52 -1.42
CA ALA A 196 29.51 -5.51 -1.49
C ALA A 196 30.02 -4.10 -1.17
N GLU A 197 29.41 -3.10 -1.81
CA GLU A 197 29.47 -1.70 -1.42
C GLU A 197 28.37 -1.40 -0.39
N TRP A 198 28.74 -0.97 0.81
CA TRP A 198 27.79 -0.61 1.86
C TRP A 198 27.53 0.89 1.88
N LEU A 199 26.25 1.26 1.79
CA LEU A 199 25.81 2.65 1.95
C LEU A 199 25.38 2.95 3.37
N ASP A 200 25.30 4.25 3.69
CA ASP A 200 24.82 4.72 4.99
C ASP A 200 23.35 4.33 5.20
N GLY A 201 23.14 3.49 6.22
CA GLY A 201 21.81 3.01 6.58
C GLY A 201 20.99 3.97 7.41
N ARG A 202 19.72 3.60 7.61
CA ARG A 202 18.77 4.41 8.39
C ARG A 202 18.00 3.58 9.38
N ARG A 203 17.86 4.14 10.59
CA ARG A 203 16.88 3.65 11.55
C ARG A 203 15.53 4.34 11.31
N PHE A 204 14.50 3.53 11.12
CA PHE A 204 13.12 3.95 11.06
C PHE A 204 12.43 3.78 12.42
N ARG A 205 11.51 4.71 12.70
CA ARG A 205 10.58 4.61 13.84
C ARG A 205 9.29 3.98 13.36
N SER A 206 8.49 3.45 14.28
CA SER A 206 7.12 3.03 13.99
C SER A 206 6.30 4.21 13.44
N GLY A 207 5.44 3.96 12.44
CA GLY A 207 4.54 4.97 11.86
C GLY A 207 5.19 5.86 10.79
N LEU A 208 6.15 5.31 10.04
CA LEU A 208 6.75 5.95 8.88
C LEU A 208 5.73 6.15 7.76
N THR A 209 5.84 7.24 6.98
CA THR A 209 5.05 7.43 5.76
C THR A 209 5.82 7.01 4.52
N GLN A 210 5.12 6.79 3.41
CA GLN A 210 5.73 6.59 2.10
C GLN A 210 6.64 7.76 1.71
N GLU A 211 6.23 9.00 2.04
CA GLU A 211 7.03 10.22 1.79
C GLU A 211 8.38 10.21 2.52
N ASP A 212 8.42 9.75 3.78
CA ASP A 212 9.66 9.66 4.55
C ASP A 212 10.67 8.67 3.92
N VAL A 213 10.16 7.59 3.33
CA VAL A 213 10.94 6.59 2.59
C VAL A 213 11.41 7.16 1.26
N THR A 214 10.53 7.80 0.50
CA THR A 214 10.87 8.42 -0.78
C THR A 214 11.97 9.46 -0.61
N ALA A 215 11.84 10.38 0.36
CA ALA A 215 12.86 11.39 0.62
C ALA A 215 14.22 10.77 0.98
N TRP A 216 14.21 9.67 1.76
CA TRP A 216 15.43 8.94 2.11
C TRP A 216 16.14 8.33 0.88
N LEU A 217 15.36 7.77 -0.03
CA LEU A 217 15.83 7.13 -1.25
C LEU A 217 16.35 8.15 -2.27
N GLU A 218 15.66 9.29 -2.42
CA GLU A 218 16.05 10.40 -3.30
C GLU A 218 17.39 11.01 -2.92
N GLU A 219 17.64 11.23 -1.62
CA GLU A 219 18.94 11.70 -1.11
C GLU A 219 20.13 10.83 -1.56
N ARG A 220 19.86 9.57 -1.92
CA ARG A 220 20.87 8.56 -2.28
C ARG A 220 20.88 8.23 -3.77
N GLY A 221 19.98 8.81 -4.56
CA GLY A 221 19.78 8.42 -5.96
C GLY A 221 19.36 6.96 -6.13
N LEU A 222 18.73 6.38 -5.10
CA LEU A 222 18.24 4.99 -5.06
C LEU A 222 16.71 4.91 -5.11
N SER A 223 16.05 6.04 -5.30
CA SER A 223 14.67 6.03 -5.75
C SER A 223 14.62 5.32 -7.09
N SER A 224 13.56 4.53 -7.30
CA SER A 224 13.27 3.99 -8.63
C SER A 224 13.33 5.12 -9.66
N PRO A 225 13.70 4.86 -10.93
CA PRO A 225 13.31 5.78 -12.01
C PRO A 225 11.80 6.05 -12.03
N LEU A 226 11.00 5.28 -11.28
CA LEU A 226 9.57 5.49 -11.03
C LEU A 226 9.23 6.45 -9.87
N SER A 227 10.20 7.02 -9.13
CA SER A 227 9.93 7.97 -8.02
C SER A 227 10.61 9.34 -8.14
N VAL A 228 11.38 9.60 -9.20
CA VAL A 228 11.24 10.93 -9.78
C VAL A 228 9.84 10.89 -10.39
N GLN A 229 8.92 11.76 -9.94
CA GLN A 229 7.81 12.19 -10.77
C GLN A 229 8.42 12.75 -12.06
N SER A 230 8.82 11.86 -12.97
CA SER A 230 8.92 12.16 -14.38
C SER A 230 7.47 12.26 -14.78
N THR A 231 6.86 13.41 -14.49
CA THR A 231 5.58 13.76 -15.05
C THR A 231 5.77 13.60 -16.54
N SER A 232 5.25 12.49 -17.08
CA SER A 232 5.36 12.23 -18.49
C SER A 232 4.42 13.24 -19.11
N THR A 233 5.00 14.33 -19.61
CA THR A 233 4.22 15.39 -20.18
C THR A 233 3.85 15.00 -21.60
N LEU A 234 2.61 15.29 -21.96
CA LEU A 234 2.11 15.17 -23.32
C LEU A 234 1.75 16.57 -23.78
N SER A 235 2.39 17.01 -24.87
CA SER A 235 2.16 18.33 -25.45
C SER A 235 1.27 18.20 -26.68
N VAL A 236 0.18 18.96 -26.71
CA VAL A 236 -0.67 19.10 -27.90
C VAL A 236 -0.42 20.48 -28.51
N ARG A 237 -0.07 20.52 -29.79
CA ARG A 237 0.16 21.76 -30.54
C ARG A 237 -0.75 21.87 -31.75
N CYS A 238 -1.35 23.05 -31.93
CA CYS A 238 -2.18 23.41 -33.07
C CYS A 238 -1.83 24.84 -33.52
N GLY A 239 -0.92 24.99 -34.48
CA GLY A 239 -0.37 26.30 -34.85
C GLY A 239 0.40 26.93 -33.67
N ASP A 240 -0.16 28.04 -33.15
CA ASP A 240 0.36 28.77 -31.99
C ASP A 240 -0.25 28.31 -30.65
N ILE A 241 -1.32 27.51 -30.68
CA ILE A 241 -1.91 26.91 -29.48
C ILE A 241 -1.01 25.79 -28.99
N SER A 242 -0.73 25.79 -27.68
CA SER A 242 0.02 24.73 -26.99
C SER A 242 -0.69 24.39 -25.68
N ILE A 243 -0.98 23.11 -25.48
CA ILE A 243 -1.55 22.57 -24.24
C ILE A 243 -0.56 21.53 -23.72
N VAL A 244 -0.30 21.52 -22.42
CA VAL A 244 0.59 20.54 -21.79
C VAL A 244 -0.20 19.79 -20.75
N TYR A 245 -0.21 18.46 -20.88
CA TYR A 245 -0.79 17.54 -19.92
C TYR A 245 0.29 16.89 -19.09
N GLU A 246 0.04 16.76 -17.80
CA GLU A 246 0.72 15.83 -16.91
C GLU A 246 -0.08 14.52 -16.93
N LEU A 247 0.56 13.43 -17.36
CA LEU A 247 -0.06 12.11 -17.42
C LEU A 247 0.12 11.34 -16.12
N ASN A 248 -0.85 10.48 -15.81
CA ASN A 248 -0.72 9.48 -14.75
C ASN A 248 0.08 8.24 -15.23
N ASP A 249 0.41 7.33 -14.32
CA ASP A 249 1.24 6.15 -14.63
C ASP A 249 0.46 4.93 -15.16
N SER A 250 -0.81 5.14 -15.52
CA SER A 250 -1.67 4.05 -16.00
C SER A 250 -1.12 3.38 -17.26
N PRO A 251 -1.45 2.10 -17.50
CA PRO A 251 -1.10 1.43 -18.76
C PRO A 251 -1.58 2.19 -19.99
N ALA A 252 -2.78 2.79 -19.95
CA ALA A 252 -3.31 3.57 -21.07
C ALA A 252 -2.45 4.81 -21.36
N ALA A 253 -2.07 5.58 -20.34
CA ALA A 253 -1.25 6.78 -20.51
C ALA A 253 0.14 6.45 -21.07
N ARG A 254 0.77 5.38 -20.58
CA ARG A 254 2.05 4.89 -21.10
C ARG A 254 1.96 4.38 -22.53
N ALA A 255 0.86 3.69 -22.89
CA ALA A 255 0.62 3.23 -24.25
C ALA A 255 0.40 4.41 -25.22
N LEU A 256 -0.27 5.48 -24.78
CA LEU A 256 -0.42 6.69 -25.59
C LEU A 256 0.94 7.36 -25.85
N LEU A 257 1.78 7.51 -24.81
CA LEU A 257 3.14 8.05 -24.94
C LEU A 257 3.99 7.24 -25.92
N ALA A 258 3.88 5.91 -25.89
CA ALA A 258 4.63 5.02 -26.77
C ALA A 258 4.30 5.20 -28.27
N GLN A 259 3.15 5.80 -28.58
CA GLN A 259 2.72 6.09 -29.94
C GLN A 259 3.17 7.48 -30.43
N LEU A 260 3.70 8.33 -29.55
CA LEU A 260 4.13 9.68 -29.90
C LEU A 260 5.47 9.69 -30.67
N PRO A 261 5.72 10.69 -31.53
CA PRO A 261 4.82 11.81 -31.85
C PRO A 261 3.73 11.43 -32.85
N LEU A 262 2.56 12.03 -32.70
CA LEU A 262 1.41 11.87 -33.59
C LEU A 262 1.09 13.17 -34.33
N THR A 263 0.65 13.08 -35.57
CA THR A 263 0.07 14.19 -36.33
C THR A 263 -1.24 13.71 -36.93
N LEU A 264 -2.35 14.27 -36.45
CA LEU A 264 -3.69 13.78 -36.69
C LEU A 264 -4.71 14.92 -36.62
N GLU A 265 -5.95 14.66 -37.05
CA GLU A 265 -7.04 15.64 -36.98
C GLU A 265 -7.70 15.59 -35.60
N VAL A 266 -8.01 16.77 -35.05
CA VAL A 266 -8.84 16.92 -33.86
C VAL A 266 -10.28 17.19 -34.26
N GLU A 267 -11.22 16.54 -33.57
CA GLU A 267 -12.65 16.65 -33.85
C GLU A 267 -13.41 17.13 -32.60
N PRO A 268 -14.25 18.17 -32.71
CA PRO A 268 -15.09 18.59 -31.60
C PRO A 268 -16.18 17.55 -31.36
N PHE A 269 -16.39 17.21 -30.09
CA PHE A 269 -17.49 16.34 -29.67
C PHE A 269 -18.37 17.03 -28.63
N GLY A 270 -19.68 16.97 -28.85
CA GLY A 270 -20.65 17.61 -27.95
C GLY A 270 -20.42 19.11 -27.78
N SER A 271 -20.36 19.57 -26.52
CA SER A 271 -20.20 20.99 -26.17
C SER A 271 -19.03 21.28 -25.24
N ASN A 272 -18.23 20.26 -24.92
CA ASN A 272 -17.27 20.25 -23.83
C ASN A 272 -15.99 19.45 -24.14
N GLU A 273 -15.87 18.86 -25.33
CA GLU A 273 -14.84 17.88 -25.66
C GLU A 273 -14.19 18.15 -27.03
N GLN A 274 -12.89 17.93 -27.10
CA GLN A 274 -12.15 17.74 -28.33
C GLN A 274 -11.58 16.32 -28.33
N THR A 275 -11.65 15.63 -29.45
CA THR A 275 -11.30 14.21 -29.54
C THR A 275 -10.28 13.96 -30.64
N PHE A 276 -9.47 12.93 -30.46
CA PHE A 276 -8.63 12.39 -31.52
C PHE A 276 -8.43 10.89 -31.36
N TYR A 277 -8.02 10.22 -32.44
CA TYR A 277 -7.85 8.76 -32.45
C TYR A 277 -6.36 8.39 -32.45
N PRO A 278 -5.84 7.77 -31.38
CA PRO A 278 -4.51 7.16 -31.43
C PRO A 278 -4.46 6.02 -32.47
N PRO A 279 -3.32 5.78 -33.13
CA PRO A 279 -3.15 4.68 -34.08
C PRO A 279 -3.45 3.28 -33.54
N GLU A 280 -3.15 3.03 -32.26
CA GLU A 280 -3.40 1.76 -31.57
C GLU A 280 -4.30 1.95 -30.34
N GLU A 281 -5.14 0.95 -30.07
CA GLU A 281 -6.03 0.89 -28.92
C GLU A 281 -5.23 0.93 -27.60
N LEU A 282 -5.71 1.69 -26.62
CA LEU A 282 -5.05 1.80 -25.32
C LEU A 282 -5.57 0.75 -24.33
N PRO A 283 -4.69 0.10 -23.54
CA PRO A 283 -5.10 -0.89 -22.54
C PRO A 283 -5.86 -0.22 -21.38
N THR A 284 -7.00 -0.77 -20.99
CA THR A 284 -7.87 -0.20 -19.94
C THR A 284 -7.70 -0.83 -18.56
N SER A 285 -6.99 -1.96 -18.46
CA SER A 285 -6.65 -2.59 -17.19
C SER A 285 -5.84 -1.64 -16.32
N ASP A 286 -6.18 -1.55 -15.03
CA ASP A 286 -5.49 -0.72 -14.04
C ASP A 286 -5.38 0.77 -14.43
N THR A 287 -6.30 1.24 -15.28
CA THR A 287 -6.43 2.66 -15.64
C THR A 287 -7.62 3.26 -14.89
N PRO A 288 -7.51 4.45 -14.28
CA PRO A 288 -8.60 5.03 -13.49
C PRO A 288 -9.87 5.25 -14.32
N ASP A 289 -10.93 4.50 -14.03
CA ASP A 289 -12.26 4.70 -14.60
C ASP A 289 -12.94 5.90 -13.93
N ILE A 290 -13.46 6.82 -14.75
CA ILE A 290 -14.06 8.08 -14.30
C ILE A 290 -15.49 8.25 -14.79
N THR A 291 -16.38 8.66 -13.89
CA THR A 291 -17.78 9.00 -14.21
C THR A 291 -18.01 10.51 -14.32
N SER A 292 -16.96 11.31 -14.14
CA SER A 292 -17.00 12.76 -14.21
C SER A 292 -15.63 13.30 -14.57
N ALA A 293 -15.62 14.42 -15.29
CA ALA A 293 -14.40 15.12 -15.68
C ALA A 293 -14.61 16.63 -15.51
N THR A 294 -13.52 17.36 -15.30
CA THR A 294 -13.51 18.82 -15.36
C THR A 294 -12.72 19.28 -16.57
N ALA A 295 -12.87 20.56 -16.95
CA ALA A 295 -11.99 21.17 -17.94
C ALA A 295 -10.51 20.90 -17.62
N GLY A 296 -9.74 20.52 -18.64
CA GLY A 296 -8.34 20.10 -18.53
C GLY A 296 -8.14 18.60 -18.32
N THR A 297 -9.20 17.80 -18.16
CA THR A 297 -9.04 16.33 -18.09
C THR A 297 -8.67 15.75 -19.46
N LEU A 298 -7.69 14.85 -19.48
CA LEU A 298 -7.40 13.97 -20.60
C LEU A 298 -7.89 12.57 -20.26
N ALA A 299 -8.66 11.96 -21.15
CA ALA A 299 -9.20 10.62 -20.94
C ALA A 299 -9.19 9.80 -22.23
N TYR A 300 -9.32 8.48 -22.09
CA TYR A 300 -9.52 7.55 -23.19
C TYR A 300 -10.93 6.96 -23.11
N TYR A 301 -11.71 7.09 -24.17
CA TYR A 301 -13.04 6.53 -24.27
C TYR A 301 -12.98 5.19 -25.01
N ALA A 302 -12.91 4.11 -24.24
CA ALA A 302 -12.68 2.76 -24.75
C ALA A 302 -13.73 2.27 -25.78
N PRO A 303 -15.03 2.62 -25.71
CA PRO A 303 -15.99 2.14 -26.69
C PRO A 303 -15.72 2.56 -28.14
N TRP A 304 -15.07 3.71 -28.36
CA TRP A 304 -14.74 4.22 -29.70
C TRP A 304 -13.24 4.29 -29.96
N GLY A 305 -12.42 4.18 -28.92
CA GLY A 305 -10.97 4.19 -29.04
C GLY A 305 -10.39 5.58 -29.27
N ASP A 306 -11.08 6.64 -28.83
CA ASP A 306 -10.64 8.02 -28.92
C ASP A 306 -10.09 8.55 -27.60
N VAL A 307 -9.15 9.48 -27.71
CA VAL A 307 -8.66 10.29 -26.59
C VAL A 307 -9.46 11.58 -26.56
N VAL A 308 -9.99 11.89 -25.38
CA VAL A 308 -10.88 13.02 -25.10
C VAL A 308 -10.11 14.07 -24.29
N MET A 309 -10.09 15.29 -24.80
CA MET A 309 -9.61 16.50 -24.14
C MET A 309 -10.80 17.35 -23.71
N PHE A 310 -11.09 17.36 -22.41
CA PHE A 310 -12.22 18.11 -21.86
C PHE A 310 -11.88 19.61 -21.73
N TYR A 311 -12.74 20.48 -22.24
CA TYR A 311 -12.70 21.94 -22.01
C TYR A 311 -13.94 22.45 -21.24
N GLY A 312 -14.84 21.55 -20.85
CA GLY A 312 -15.94 21.80 -19.93
C GLY A 312 -16.18 20.58 -19.03
N ASP A 313 -17.08 20.72 -18.06
CA ASP A 313 -17.34 19.67 -17.09
C ASP A 313 -18.24 18.56 -17.67
N LEU A 314 -17.92 17.31 -17.34
CA LEU A 314 -18.75 16.14 -17.54
C LEU A 314 -19.26 15.67 -16.17
N SER A 315 -20.56 15.44 -16.07
CA SER A 315 -21.19 14.83 -14.89
C SER A 315 -22.13 13.71 -15.30
N GLY A 316 -22.18 12.64 -14.50
CA GLY A 316 -23.10 11.52 -14.74
C GLY A 316 -22.69 10.60 -15.90
N GLY A 317 -21.38 10.45 -16.14
CA GLY A 317 -20.84 9.46 -17.06
C GLY A 317 -21.10 8.01 -16.62
N SER A 318 -20.98 7.08 -17.55
CA SER A 318 -21.07 5.64 -17.25
C SER A 318 -19.71 5.13 -16.75
N SER A 319 -19.72 4.23 -15.77
CA SER A 319 -18.51 3.52 -15.33
C SER A 319 -18.14 2.41 -16.32
N GLY A 320 -16.85 2.15 -16.47
CA GLY A 320 -16.24 1.10 -17.27
C GLY A 320 -15.97 1.48 -18.73
N VAL A 321 -16.05 2.77 -19.07
CA VAL A 321 -15.93 3.25 -20.46
C VAL A 321 -15.00 4.43 -20.66
N LEU A 322 -14.73 5.23 -19.62
CA LEU A 322 -13.94 6.45 -19.72
C LEU A 322 -12.79 6.40 -18.72
N PHE A 323 -11.57 6.45 -19.22
CA PHE A 323 -10.38 6.15 -18.46
C PHE A 323 -9.47 7.38 -18.39
N GLU A 324 -9.23 7.92 -17.21
CA GLU A 324 -8.40 9.13 -17.04
C GLU A 324 -6.94 8.83 -17.39
N LEU A 325 -6.37 9.67 -18.25
CA LEU A 325 -4.96 9.62 -18.65
C LEU A 325 -4.12 10.69 -17.95
N GLY A 326 -4.71 11.83 -17.59
CA GLY A 326 -3.98 12.94 -16.98
C GLY A 326 -4.77 14.24 -16.89
N LYS A 327 -4.07 15.32 -16.53
CA LYS A 327 -4.62 16.67 -16.37
C LYS A 327 -3.74 17.70 -17.07
N ALA A 328 -4.37 18.69 -17.69
CA ALA A 328 -3.68 19.84 -18.27
C ALA A 328 -3.06 20.68 -17.14
N ILE A 329 -1.76 20.94 -17.27
CA ILE A 329 -0.98 21.83 -16.39
C ILE A 329 -0.77 23.21 -17.04
N SER A 330 -1.04 23.33 -18.34
CA SER A 330 -1.00 24.59 -19.09
C SER A 330 -1.89 24.53 -20.32
N GLY A 331 -2.50 25.67 -20.71
CA GLY A 331 -3.28 25.81 -21.94
C GLY A 331 -4.70 25.26 -21.90
N THR A 332 -5.24 24.94 -20.72
CA THR A 332 -6.60 24.38 -20.56
C THR A 332 -7.68 25.22 -21.27
N GLU A 333 -7.56 26.54 -21.21
CA GLU A 333 -8.46 27.51 -21.84
C GLU A 333 -8.44 27.46 -23.38
N GLU A 334 -7.38 26.91 -23.98
CA GLU A 334 -7.20 26.84 -25.43
C GLU A 334 -7.72 25.55 -26.05
N ILE A 335 -8.06 24.53 -25.24
CA ILE A 335 -8.56 23.24 -25.73
C ILE A 335 -9.78 23.47 -26.67
N ALA A 336 -10.71 24.34 -26.28
CA ALA A 336 -11.90 24.66 -27.09
C ALA A 336 -11.58 25.27 -28.47
N ASN A 337 -10.38 25.84 -28.63
CA ASN A 337 -9.96 26.53 -29.86
C ASN A 337 -9.18 25.62 -30.82
N LEU A 338 -8.89 24.37 -30.44
CA LEU A 338 -8.27 23.39 -31.33
C LEU A 338 -9.14 23.13 -32.57
N SER A 339 -8.53 23.13 -33.75
CA SER A 339 -9.23 22.78 -34.99
C SER A 339 -8.25 22.32 -36.07
N GLY A 340 -8.66 21.31 -36.84
CA GLY A 340 -7.85 20.74 -37.91
C GLY A 340 -6.71 19.87 -37.38
N THR A 341 -5.54 19.94 -38.04
CA THR A 341 -4.40 19.10 -37.71
C THR A 341 -3.69 19.55 -36.42
N ILE A 342 -3.53 18.62 -35.48
CA ILE A 342 -2.72 18.79 -34.26
C ILE A 342 -1.48 17.89 -34.30
N THR A 343 -0.45 18.30 -33.56
CA THR A 343 0.72 17.45 -33.26
C THR A 343 0.72 17.14 -31.76
N VAL A 344 0.87 15.86 -31.42
CA VAL A 344 0.96 15.38 -30.03
C VAL A 344 2.35 14.80 -29.83
N TYR A 345 3.10 15.24 -28.81
CA TYR A 345 4.51 14.87 -28.62
C TYR A 345 4.99 14.94 -27.17
#